data_AF-A0A7J5IML4-F1
#
_entry.id   AF-A0A7J5IML4-F1
#
_cell.length_a   1.000
_cell.length_b   1.000
_cell.length_c   1.000
_cell.angle_alpha   90.00
_cell.angle_beta   90.00
_cell.angle_gamma   90.00
#
_symmetry.space_group_name_H-M   'P 1'
#
loop_
_entity.id
_entity.type
_entity.pdbx_description
1 polymer ?
#
loop_
_entity_poly.entity_id
_entity_poly.type
_entity_poly.pdbx_seq_one_letter_code
_entity_poly.pdbx_strand_id
1 'polypeptide(L)'
;ANADSCWWSMYRFHVQDPIYFHHDIRVTLQQIGGAPYQKVLELYRAKVPLIPITIDESDLLKFYHLLDKDSELHITDKKFPKGFVNFYRKDHVTSTAYFYLDRPYIH
;
A
#
# COMPACT_ATOMS: atom_id res chain seq x y z
N ALA A 1 -1.04 -8.04 8.07
CA ALA A 1 -0.55 -8.81 9.23
C ALA A 1 -1.59 -9.85 9.61
N ASN A 2 -1.17 -11.02 10.08
CA ASN A 2 -2.05 -12.12 10.47
C ASN A 2 -1.73 -12.49 11.93
N ALA A 3 -2.74 -12.33 12.79
CA ALA A 3 -2.62 -12.58 14.22
C ALA A 3 -2.47 -14.07 14.53
N ASP A 4 -3.06 -14.95 13.72
CA ASP A 4 -3.04 -16.40 13.92
C ASP A 4 -1.70 -17.03 13.51
N SER A 5 -1.00 -16.40 12.56
CA SER A 5 0.30 -16.86 12.09
C SER A 5 1.49 -16.06 12.64
N CYS A 6 1.26 -15.03 13.46
CA CYS A 6 2.28 -14.13 14.00
C CYS A 6 3.12 -13.38 12.94
N TRP A 7 2.59 -13.17 11.73
CA TRP A 7 3.28 -12.38 10.71
C TRP A 7 2.88 -10.91 10.82
N TRP A 8 3.82 -10.09 11.26
CA TRP A 8 3.65 -8.65 11.42
C TRP A 8 4.25 -7.89 10.24
N SER A 9 3.53 -6.87 9.76
CA SER A 9 4.06 -5.90 8.81
C SER A 9 4.15 -4.57 9.54
N MET A 10 5.34 -3.99 9.57
CA MET A 10 5.61 -2.73 10.23
C MET A 10 5.59 -1.61 9.19
N TYR A 11 4.83 -0.55 9.46
CA TYR A 11 4.96 0.70 8.73
C TYR A 11 5.95 1.59 9.48
N ARG A 12 7.06 1.97 8.83
CA ARG A 12 8.03 2.93 9.35
C ARG A 12 7.86 4.25 8.61
N PHE A 13 7.72 5.34 9.33
CA PHE A 13 7.85 6.67 8.75
C PHE A 13 9.30 6.90 8.33
N HIS A 14 9.55 7.12 7.04
CA HIS A 14 10.90 7.13 6.46
C HIS A 14 11.60 8.51 6.50
N VAL A 15 10.92 9.56 6.97
CA VAL A 15 11.50 10.90 7.08
C VAL A 15 12.19 11.03 8.44
N GLN A 16 13.39 11.63 8.48
CA GLN A 16 14.15 11.87 9.72
C GLN A 16 13.57 12.99 10.59
N ASP A 17 12.51 13.67 10.15
CA ASP A 17 12.01 14.84 10.82
C ASP A 17 11.25 14.46 12.11
N PRO A 18 11.61 15.06 13.26
CA PRO A 18 10.89 14.84 14.49
C PRO A 18 9.46 15.39 14.35
N ILE A 19 8.47 14.54 14.61
CA ILE A 19 7.06 14.92 14.60
C ILE A 19 6.66 15.30 16.03
N TYR A 20 6.41 16.58 16.27
CA TYR A 20 5.94 17.09 17.56
C TYR A 20 4.42 17.28 17.55
N PHE A 21 3.79 16.95 18.68
CA PHE A 21 2.36 17.16 18.88
C PHE A 21 2.15 18.04 20.12
N HIS A 22 1.41 19.13 19.95
CA HIS A 22 1.04 20.02 21.07
C HIS A 22 -0.15 19.48 21.88
N HIS A 23 -0.97 18.63 21.27
CA HIS A 23 -2.16 17.98 21.84
C HIS A 23 -2.23 16.51 21.37
N ASP A 24 -3.37 15.86 21.58
CA ASP A 24 -3.63 14.48 21.17
C ASP A 24 -3.32 14.21 19.69
N ILE A 25 -2.82 13.00 19.41
CA ILE A 25 -2.52 12.51 18.06
C ILE A 25 -3.62 11.56 17.58
N ARG A 26 -4.08 11.77 16.34
CA ARG A 26 -4.87 10.79 15.58
C ARG A 26 -4.14 10.43 14.30
N VAL A 27 -3.85 9.14 14.11
CA VAL A 27 -3.24 8.62 12.88
C VAL A 27 -4.30 7.94 12.04
N THR A 28 -4.35 8.31 10.76
CA THR A 28 -5.15 7.59 9.76
C THR A 28 -4.18 6.89 8.81
N LEU A 29 -4.20 5.57 8.77
CA LEU A 29 -3.30 4.78 7.93
C LEU A 29 -3.97 4.44 6.61
N GLN A 30 -3.33 4.84 5.51
CA GLN A 30 -3.65 4.33 4.18
C GLN A 30 -2.65 3.21 3.84
N GLN A 31 -3.16 2.05 3.42
CA GLN A 31 -2.33 0.90 3.10
C GLN A 31 -2.39 0.59 1.60
N ILE A 32 -1.25 0.77 0.94
CA ILE A 32 -1.05 0.41 -0.47
C ILE A 32 0.01 -0.69 -0.52
N GLY A 33 -0.31 -1.77 -1.20
CA GLY A 33 0.64 -2.81 -1.59
C GLY A 33 1.00 -2.67 -3.06
N GLY A 34 2.08 -3.33 -3.46
CA GLY A 34 2.50 -3.43 -4.85
C GLY A 34 3.01 -4.83 -5.15
N ALA A 35 2.64 -5.38 -6.29
CA ALA A 35 3.14 -6.68 -6.77
C ALA A 35 3.02 -6.79 -8.29
N PRO A 36 3.74 -7.74 -8.93
CA PRO A 36 3.54 -8.05 -10.34
C PRO A 36 2.08 -8.44 -10.62
N TYR A 37 1.56 -8.03 -11.79
CA TYR A 37 0.19 -8.26 -12.24
C TYR A 37 -0.30 -9.70 -11.97
N GLN A 38 0.49 -10.70 -12.33
CA GLN A 38 0.10 -12.11 -12.17
C GLN A 38 -0.26 -12.44 -10.72
N LYS A 39 0.50 -11.89 -9.76
CA LYS A 39 0.24 -12.13 -8.33
C LYS A 39 -1.03 -11.41 -7.86
N VAL A 40 -1.25 -10.19 -8.32
CA VAL A 40 -2.46 -9.43 -7.97
C VAL A 40 -3.70 -10.09 -8.57
N LEU A 41 -3.61 -10.62 -9.79
CA LEU A 41 -4.69 -11.38 -10.42
C LEU A 41 -5.05 -12.65 -9.64
N GLU A 42 -4.05 -13.41 -9.14
CA GLU A 42 -4.29 -14.56 -8.27
C GLU A 42 -5.06 -14.16 -7.00
N LEU A 43 -4.61 -13.11 -6.32
CA LEU A 43 -5.24 -12.61 -5.09
C LEU A 43 -6.67 -12.12 -5.36
N TYR A 44 -6.86 -11.40 -6.48
CA TYR A 44 -8.16 -10.90 -6.90
C TYR A 44 -9.14 -12.05 -7.19
N ARG A 45 -8.69 -13.10 -7.91
CA ARG A 45 -9.49 -14.31 -8.18
C ARG A 45 -9.78 -15.12 -6.92
N ALA A 46 -8.86 -15.12 -5.96
CA ALA A 46 -9.07 -15.69 -4.63
C ALA A 46 -10.01 -14.84 -3.74
N LYS A 47 -10.56 -13.72 -4.26
CA LYS A 47 -11.45 -12.80 -3.54
C LYS A 47 -10.83 -12.19 -2.28
N VAL A 48 -9.50 -12.04 -2.27
CA VAL A 48 -8.82 -11.28 -1.23
C VAL A 48 -9.29 -9.83 -1.33
N PRO A 49 -9.65 -9.16 -0.23
CA PRO A 49 -10.10 -7.77 -0.25
C PRO A 49 -8.96 -6.84 -0.67
N LEU A 50 -8.90 -6.53 -1.96
CA LEU A 50 -7.98 -5.58 -2.57
C LEU A 50 -8.66 -4.79 -3.67
N ILE A 51 -8.17 -3.58 -3.92
CA ILE A 51 -8.67 -2.70 -4.99
C ILE A 51 -7.46 -2.25 -5.82
N PRO A 52 -7.32 -2.67 -7.10
CA PRO A 52 -6.27 -2.16 -7.97
C PRO A 52 -6.36 -0.64 -8.13
N ILE A 53 -5.23 0.06 -8.03
CA ILE A 53 -5.15 1.53 -8.08
C ILE A 53 -4.46 1.96 -9.36
N THR A 54 -3.30 1.39 -9.68
CA THR A 54 -2.53 1.71 -10.88
C THR A 54 -1.83 0.47 -11.43
N ILE A 55 -1.50 0.49 -12.72
CA ILE A 55 -0.56 -0.44 -13.34
C ILE A 55 0.53 0.36 -14.05
N ASP A 56 1.77 0.09 -13.67
CA ASP A 56 2.97 0.56 -14.38
C ASP A 56 3.46 -0.54 -15.31
N GLU A 57 3.33 -0.31 -16.61
CA GLU A 57 3.91 -1.15 -17.65
C GLU A 57 5.32 -0.62 -17.94
N SER A 58 6.26 -1.01 -17.07
CA SER A 58 7.61 -0.46 -17.01
C SER A 58 8.38 -0.55 -18.34
N ASP A 59 8.08 -1.55 -19.18
CA ASP A 59 8.69 -1.72 -20.50
C ASP A 59 8.28 -0.64 -21.52
N LEU A 60 7.13 0.01 -21.31
CA LEU A 60 6.58 1.02 -22.21
C LEU A 60 6.49 2.43 -21.59
N LEU A 61 6.97 2.61 -20.35
CA LEU A 61 6.82 3.86 -19.57
C LEU A 61 5.35 4.33 -19.50
N LYS A 62 4.41 3.38 -19.52
CA LYS A 62 2.98 3.67 -19.49
C LYS A 62 2.41 3.42 -18.11
N PHE A 63 1.74 4.43 -17.59
CA PHE A 63 1.09 4.41 -16.29
C PHE A 63 -0.41 4.57 -16.46
N TYR A 64 -1.18 3.62 -15.94
CA TYR A 64 -2.63 3.63 -16.04
C TYR A 64 -3.27 3.77 -14.66
N HIS A 65 -4.27 4.66 -14.56
CA HIS A 65 -5.10 4.83 -13.36
C HIS A 65 -6.31 3.89 -13.44
N LEU A 66 -6.42 3.00 -12.45
CA LEU A 66 -7.45 1.95 -12.37
C LEU A 66 -8.57 2.30 -11.38
N LEU A 67 -8.33 3.26 -10.49
CA LEU A 67 -9.31 3.68 -9.48
C LEU A 67 -10.37 4.65 -10.04
N ASP A 68 -10.08 5.28 -11.18
CA ASP A 68 -10.98 6.24 -11.81
C ASP A 68 -12.24 5.54 -12.31
N LYS A 69 -13.41 6.19 -12.11
CA LYS A 69 -14.71 5.61 -12.49
C LYS A 69 -14.83 5.32 -13.98
N ASP A 70 -14.10 6.05 -14.80
CA ASP A 70 -14.08 5.94 -16.25
C ASP A 70 -12.91 5.08 -16.75
N SER A 71 -12.23 4.34 -15.86
CA SER A 71 -11.17 3.44 -16.26
C SER A 71 -11.74 2.30 -17.10
N GLU A 72 -11.34 2.25 -18.36
CA GLU A 72 -11.73 1.18 -19.30
C GLU A 72 -10.95 -0.12 -19.06
N LEU A 73 -9.98 -0.12 -18.14
CA LEU A 73 -9.10 -1.25 -17.85
C LEU A 73 -9.50 -1.93 -16.55
N HIS A 74 -9.88 -3.20 -16.66
CA HIS A 74 -10.14 -4.06 -15.53
C HIS A 74 -9.07 -5.15 -15.42
N ILE A 75 -8.65 -5.49 -14.19
CA ILE A 75 -7.55 -6.45 -13.94
C ILE A 75 -7.80 -7.84 -14.56
N THR A 76 -9.04 -8.17 -14.91
CA THR A 76 -9.40 -9.45 -15.53
C THR A 76 -9.43 -9.41 -17.05
N ASP A 77 -9.16 -8.27 -17.67
CA ASP A 77 -9.22 -8.11 -19.11
C ASP A 77 -8.16 -8.95 -19.81
N LYS A 78 -8.54 -9.55 -20.95
CA LYS A 78 -7.63 -10.42 -21.73
C LYS A 78 -6.35 -9.70 -22.18
N LYS A 79 -6.44 -8.38 -22.39
CA LYS A 79 -5.33 -7.52 -22.83
C LYS A 79 -4.86 -6.57 -21.73
N PHE A 80 -5.06 -6.93 -20.46
CA PHE A 80 -4.59 -6.12 -19.35
C PHE A 80 -3.04 -5.98 -19.40
N PRO A 81 -2.49 -4.76 -19.24
CA PRO A 81 -1.04 -4.54 -19.28
C PRO A 81 -0.31 -5.40 -18.26
N LYS A 82 0.85 -5.93 -18.64
CA LYS A 82 1.68 -6.74 -17.74
C LYS A 82 2.73 -5.83 -17.12
N GLY A 83 2.67 -5.66 -15.80
CA GLY A 83 3.61 -4.83 -15.10
C GLY A 83 3.40 -4.87 -13.59
N PHE A 84 3.76 -3.78 -12.91
CA PHE A 84 3.63 -3.66 -11.47
C PHE A 84 2.31 -2.98 -11.09
N VAL A 85 1.47 -3.69 -10.34
CA VAL A 85 0.16 -3.18 -9.93
C VAL A 85 0.25 -2.71 -8.49
N ASN A 86 -0.12 -1.44 -8.26
CA ASN A 86 -0.39 -0.94 -6.91
C ASN A 86 -1.87 -1.18 -6.58
N PHE A 87 -2.16 -1.56 -5.34
CA PHE A 87 -3.52 -1.85 -4.91
C PHE A 87 -3.73 -1.45 -3.45
N TYR A 88 -4.94 -1.01 -3.12
CA TYR A 88 -5.35 -0.91 -1.73
C TYR A 88 -5.45 -2.31 -1.16
N ARG A 89 -4.90 -2.48 0.04
CA ARG A 89 -4.98 -3.72 0.79
C ARG A 89 -5.63 -3.46 2.13
N LYS A 90 -6.32 -4.47 2.64
CA LYS A 90 -6.88 -4.48 3.98
C LYS A 90 -6.04 -5.38 4.87
N ASP A 91 -5.35 -4.82 5.84
CA ASP A 91 -4.69 -5.59 6.90
C ASP A 91 -5.35 -5.34 8.25
N HIS A 92 -5.19 -6.31 9.15
CA HIS A 92 -5.38 -6.07 10.57
C HIS A 92 -4.13 -5.40 11.13
N VAL A 93 -4.28 -4.20 11.65
CA VAL A 93 -3.26 -3.49 12.42
C VAL A 93 -3.69 -3.48 13.88
N THR A 94 -2.84 -3.97 14.78
CA THR A 94 -3.20 -4.18 16.19
C THR A 94 -2.40 -3.31 17.15
N SER A 95 -1.33 -2.65 16.69
CA SER A 95 -0.49 -1.81 17.53
C SER A 95 0.24 -0.75 16.71
N THR A 96 0.45 0.40 17.33
CA THR A 96 1.35 1.46 16.85
C THR A 96 2.40 1.70 17.94
N ALA A 97 3.66 1.92 17.54
CA ALA A 97 4.74 2.26 18.46
C ALA A 97 5.36 3.58 18.02
N TYR A 98 5.51 4.50 18.97
CA TYR A 98 6.16 5.80 18.76
C TYR A 98 7.49 5.80 19.50
N PHE A 99 8.56 6.11 18.79
CA PHE A 99 9.88 6.30 19.38
C PHE A 99 10.11 7.81 19.53
N TYR A 100 10.15 8.28 20.77
CA TYR A 100 10.54 9.65 21.07
C TYR A 100 12.06 9.70 21.16
N LEU A 101 12.67 10.68 20.51
CA LEU A 101 14.07 11.01 20.74
C LEU A 101 14.14 11.98 21.92
N ASP A 102 15.05 11.73 22.87
CA ASP A 102 15.23 12.58 24.05
C ASP A 102 15.64 14.03 23.71
N ARG A 103 16.19 14.24 22.50
CA ARG A 103 16.60 15.54 21.98
C ARG A 103 16.52 15.56 20.45
N PRO A 104 16.26 16.73 19.83
CA PRO A 104 16.33 16.87 18.38
C PRO A 104 17.73 16.51 17.87
N TYR A 105 17.78 15.79 16.75
CA TYR A 105 19.03 15.53 16.06
C TYR A 105 19.48 16.82 15.37
N ILE A 106 20.59 17.39 15.82
CA ILE A 106 21.21 18.57 15.21
C ILE A 106 22.37 18.05 14.35
N HIS A 107 22.29 18.29 13.03
CA HIS A 107 23.36 17.99 12.07
C HIS A 107 24.44 19.08 12.07
#